data_AF-A0A016T5P2-F1
#
_entry.id   AF-A0A016T5P2-F1
#
_cell.length_a   1.000
_cell.length_b   1.000
_cell.length_c   1.000
_cell.angle_alpha   90.00
_cell.angle_beta   90.00
_cell.angle_gamma   90.00
#
_symmetry.space_group_name_H-M   'P 1'
#
loop_
_entity.id
_entity.type
_entity.pdbx_description
1 polymer ?
#
loop_
_entity_poly.entity_id
_entity_poly.type
_entity_poly.pdbx_seq_one_letter_code
_entity_poly.pdbx_strand_id
1 'polypeptide(L)'
;MKTSRTVLLYKKGDPQDIGTYRPICLLSVVYKLFTRVILNRIERTLDEGQPWKQAGFRKGFSTIDSIHTVTRLTEVSREYKMPLSHVHRFEESLRHR
;
A
#
# COMPACT_ATOMS: atom_id res chain seq x y z
N MET A 1 -29.77 -5.20 -11.07
CA MET A 1 -29.28 -5.57 -9.72
C MET A 1 -27.80 -5.94 -9.83
N LYS A 2 -26.91 -5.34 -9.02
CA LYS A 2 -25.46 -5.61 -9.05
C LYS A 2 -25.20 -6.97 -8.38
N THR A 3 -25.06 -8.03 -9.16
CA THR A 3 -24.72 -9.36 -8.64
C THR A 3 -23.20 -9.57 -8.72
N SER A 4 -22.54 -9.83 -7.59
CA SER A 4 -21.13 -10.24 -7.53
C SER A 4 -21.03 -11.62 -6.88
N ARG A 5 -20.11 -12.47 -7.35
CA ARG A 5 -19.88 -13.79 -6.77
C ARG A 5 -18.82 -13.72 -5.70
N THR A 6 -19.17 -14.01 -4.45
CA THR A 6 -18.21 -14.10 -3.35
C THR A 6 -17.55 -15.48 -3.34
N VAL A 7 -16.22 -15.51 -3.23
CA VAL A 7 -15.41 -16.72 -3.12
C VAL A 7 -14.51 -16.58 -1.90
N LEU A 8 -14.30 -17.66 -1.16
CA LEU A 8 -13.38 -17.70 -0.02
C LEU A 8 -11.99 -18.11 -0.50
N LEU A 9 -10.99 -17.25 -0.27
CA LEU A 9 -9.58 -17.54 -0.59
C LEU A 9 -8.84 -17.87 0.70
N TYR A 10 -8.32 -19.09 0.82
CA TYR A 10 -7.48 -19.46 1.96
C TYR A 10 -6.23 -18.56 2.04
N LYS A 11 -5.91 -18.07 3.25
CA LYS A 11 -4.76 -17.19 3.50
C LYS A 11 -3.61 -17.91 4.21
N LYS A 12 -3.81 -18.33 5.46
CA LYS A 12 -2.81 -19.01 6.31
C LYS A 12 -3.46 -19.50 7.61
N GLY A 13 -2.90 -20.54 8.22
CA GLY A 13 -3.38 -21.10 9.51
C GLY A 13 -4.17 -22.40 9.32
N ASP A 14 -5.01 -22.74 10.29
CA ASP A 14 -5.86 -23.93 10.24
C ASP A 14 -6.96 -23.80 9.16
N PRO A 15 -7.01 -24.67 8.13
CA PRO A 15 -8.05 -24.65 7.11
C PRO A 15 -9.47 -24.92 7.61
N GLN A 16 -9.65 -25.45 8.83
CA GLN A 16 -10.96 -25.65 9.45
C GLN A 16 -11.50 -24.37 10.11
N ASP A 17 -10.62 -23.41 10.43
CA ASP A 17 -11.04 -22.11 10.94
C ASP A 17 -11.41 -21.18 9.79
N ILE A 18 -12.68 -20.78 9.73
CA ILE A 18 -13.22 -19.85 8.73
C ILE A 18 -12.50 -18.49 8.76
N GLY A 19 -11.95 -18.08 9.90
CA GLY A 19 -11.17 -16.84 10.05
C GLY A 19 -9.87 -16.82 9.22
N THR A 20 -9.40 -17.98 8.75
CA THR A 20 -8.20 -18.08 7.91
C THR A 20 -8.47 -17.80 6.42
N TYR A 21 -9.73 -17.64 6.03
CA TYR A 21 -10.11 -17.33 4.67
C TYR A 21 -10.38 -15.83 4.49
N ARG A 22 -10.02 -15.31 3.32
CA ARG A 22 -10.36 -13.96 2.88
C ARG A 22 -11.51 -14.03 1.89
N PRO A 23 -12.68 -13.45 2.18
CA PRO A 23 -13.73 -13.33 1.18
C PRO A 23 -13.30 -12.33 0.09
N ILE A 24 -13.43 -12.73 -1.17
CA ILE A 24 -13.23 -11.87 -2.33
C ILE A 24 -14.49 -11.83 -3.19
N CYS A 25 -14.87 -10.64 -3.65
CA CYS A 25 -16.00 -10.45 -4.54
C CYS A 25 -15.52 -10.39 -5.99
N LEU A 26 -15.94 -11.35 -6.81
CA LEU A 26 -15.64 -11.37 -8.24
C LEU A 26 -16.65 -10.52 -8.98
N LEU A 27 -16.16 -9.40 -9.53
CA LEU A 27 -16.91 -8.52 -10.42
C LEU A 27 -17.01 -9.09 -11.84
N SER A 28 -18.11 -8.79 -12.53
CA SER A 28 -18.25 -9.10 -13.96
C SER A 28 -17.19 -8.37 -14.78
N VAL A 29 -16.89 -8.91 -15.97
CA VAL A 29 -15.92 -8.29 -16.90
C VAL A 29 -16.34 -6.86 -17.27
N VAL A 30 -17.63 -6.63 -17.49
CA VAL A 30 -18.18 -5.31 -17.82
C VAL A 30 -17.92 -4.31 -16.67
N TYR A 31 -18.12 -4.72 -15.42
CA TYR A 31 -17.82 -3.87 -14.26
C TYR A 31 -16.32 -3.56 -14.17
N LYS A 32 -15.45 -4.56 -14.38
CA LYS A 32 -13.99 -4.35 -14.38
C LYS A 32 -13.56 -3.33 -15.44
N LEU A 33 -14.11 -3.43 -16.66
CA LEU A 33 -13.84 -2.49 -17.74
C LEU A 33 -14.24 -1.06 -17.34
N PHE A 34 -15.46 -0.89 -16.83
CA PHE A 34 -15.96 0.42 -16.40
C PHE A 34 -15.12 1.01 -15.27
N THR A 35 -14.73 0.20 -14.27
CA THR A 35 -13.86 0.66 -13.19
C THR A 35 -12.48 1.08 -13.69
N ARG A 36 -11.93 0.41 -14.73
CA ARG A 36 -10.66 0.80 -15.34
C ARG A 36 -10.78 2.13 -16.08
N VAL A 37 -11.87 2.36 -16.81
CA VAL A 37 -12.12 3.65 -17.48
C VAL A 37 -12.20 4.78 -16.46
N ILE A 38 -12.89 4.58 -15.33
CA ILE A 38 -12.94 5.56 -14.25
C ILE A 38 -11.54 5.80 -13.67
N LEU A 39 -10.82 4.74 -13.32
CA LEU A 39 -9.47 4.84 -12.75
C LEU A 39 -8.57 5.67 -13.65
N ASN A 40 -8.51 5.38 -14.94
CA ASN A 40 -7.66 6.13 -15.90
C ASN A 40 -8.00 7.63 -15.97
N ARG A 41 -9.23 8.03 -15.64
CA ARG A 41 -9.64 9.45 -15.63
C ARG A 41 -9.24 10.15 -14.34
N ILE A 42 -9.20 9.45 -13.21
CA ILE A 42 -8.96 10.04 -11.89
C ILE A 42 -7.54 9.79 -11.35
N GLU A 43 -6.79 8.84 -11.94
CA GLU A 43 -5.48 8.38 -11.46
C GLU A 43 -4.52 9.55 -11.22
N ARG A 44 -4.39 10.46 -12.19
CA ARG A 44 -3.49 11.63 -12.05
C ARG A 44 -3.84 12.48 -10.83
N THR A 45 -5.11 12.83 -10.65
CA THR A 45 -5.55 13.66 -9.52
C THR A 45 -5.36 12.94 -8.19
N LEU A 46 -5.58 11.63 -8.14
CA LEU A 46 -5.31 10.83 -6.94
C LEU A 46 -3.82 10.74 -6.64
N ASP A 47 -2.97 10.61 -7.66
CA ASP A 47 -1.52 10.53 -7.49
C ASP A 47 -0.90 11.87 -7.06
N GLU A 48 -1.44 12.99 -7.54
CA GLU A 48 -1.03 14.35 -7.12
C GLU A 48 -1.51 14.67 -5.70
N GLY A 49 -2.70 14.20 -5.31
CA GLY A 49 -3.27 14.44 -3.99
C GLY A 49 -2.76 13.50 -2.88
N GLN A 50 -2.00 12.46 -3.23
CA GLN A 50 -1.49 11.50 -2.24
C GLN A 50 -0.27 12.05 -1.48
N PRO A 51 -0.15 11.78 -0.16
CA PRO A 51 1.05 12.11 0.59
C PRO A 51 2.29 11.49 -0.05
N TRP A 52 3.42 12.19 -0.01
CA TRP A 52 4.67 11.68 -0.60
C TRP A 52 5.14 10.35 0.00
N LYS A 53 4.78 10.06 1.25
CA LYS A 53 5.07 8.78 1.93
C LYS A 53 4.19 7.62 1.47
N GLN A 54 3.06 7.91 0.80
CA GLN A 54 2.19 6.87 0.29
C GLN A 54 2.78 6.27 -0.98
N ALA A 55 3.25 5.03 -0.87
CA ALA A 55 3.85 4.25 -1.94
C ALA A 55 2.93 3.13 -2.44
N GLY A 56 1.90 2.75 -1.66
CA GLY A 56 1.02 1.64 -1.98
C GLY A 56 0.11 1.94 -3.18
N PHE A 57 0.01 1.00 -4.11
CA PHE A 57 -0.86 1.09 -5.30
C PHE A 57 -0.60 2.31 -6.19
N ARG A 58 0.61 2.87 -6.13
CA ARG A 58 0.99 4.07 -6.87
C ARG A 58 1.97 3.72 -7.98
N LYS A 59 1.78 4.30 -9.15
CA LYS A 59 2.66 4.05 -10.30
C LYS A 59 4.07 4.57 -10.01
N GLY A 60 5.08 3.74 -10.29
CA GLY A 60 6.49 4.11 -10.10
C GLY A 60 7.02 3.96 -8.68
N PHE A 61 6.22 3.43 -7.75
CA PHE A 61 6.65 3.13 -6.38
C PHE A 61 6.76 1.62 -6.17
N SER A 62 7.74 1.19 -5.38
CA SER A 62 7.91 -0.20 -4.99
C SER A 62 7.97 -0.37 -3.47
N THR A 63 7.56 -1.55 -3.01
CA THR A 63 7.80 -1.96 -1.61
C THR A 63 9.29 -2.07 -1.31
N ILE A 64 10.13 -2.27 -2.33
CA ILE A 64 11.60 -2.29 -2.22
C ILE A 64 12.11 -0.95 -1.71
N ASP A 65 11.62 0.17 -2.25
CA ASP A 65 12.04 1.51 -1.83
C ASP A 65 11.67 1.78 -0.37
N SER A 66 10.48 1.32 0.02
CA SER A 66 9.99 1.42 1.40
C SER A 66 10.85 0.60 2.37
N ILE A 67 11.19 -0.64 2.01
CA ILE A 67 12.09 -1.50 2.80
C ILE A 67 13.46 -0.84 2.92
N HIS A 68 14.04 -0.38 1.80
CA HIS A 68 15.35 0.26 1.80
C HIS A 68 15.38 1.51 2.70
N THR A 69 14.33 2.34 2.63
CA THR A 69 14.19 3.53 3.48
C THR A 69 14.16 3.15 4.96
N VAL A 70 13.36 2.16 5.36
CA VAL A 70 13.27 1.71 6.76
C VAL A 70 14.59 1.11 7.24
N THR A 71 15.26 0.30 6.41
CA THR A 71 16.57 -0.28 6.72
C THR A 71 17.59 0.82 6.98
N ARG A 72 17.70 1.80 6.08
CA ARG A 72 18.63 2.93 6.22
C ARG A 72 18.37 3.77 7.46
N LEU A 73 17.11 4.10 7.75
CA LEU A 73 16.74 4.82 8.97
C LEU A 73 17.13 4.04 10.24
N THR A 74 16.97 2.72 10.21
CA THR A 74 17.35 1.83 11.32
C THR A 74 18.86 1.78 11.51
N GLU A 75 19.63 1.72 10.43
CA GLU A 75 21.10 1.74 10.45
C GLU A 75 21.63 3.05 11.05
N VAL A 76 21.14 4.20 10.58
CA VAL A 76 21.52 5.53 11.10
C VAL A 76 21.17 5.66 12.58
N SER A 77 19.97 5.21 12.98
CA SER A 77 19.56 5.21 14.39
C SER A 77 20.54 4.42 15.27
N ARG A 78 21.02 3.27 14.79
CA ARG A 78 21.99 2.42 15.50
C ARG A 78 23.39 3.02 15.54
N GLU A 79 23.87 3.55 14.41
CA GLU A 79 25.20 4.15 14.29
C GLU A 79 25.38 5.33 15.25
N TYR A 80 24.42 6.26 15.25
CA TYR A 80 24.48 7.46 16.09
C TYR A 80 23.85 7.27 17.49
N LYS A 81 23.44 6.04 17.85
CA LYS A 81 22.80 5.69 19.13
C LYS A 81 21.64 6.62 19.49
N MET A 82 20.88 7.06 18.49
CA MET A 82 19.77 7.98 18.68
C MET A 82 18.43 7.28 18.43
N PRO A 83 17.35 7.68 19.14
CA PRO A 83 16.02 7.14 18.89
C PRO A 83 15.61 7.30 17.42
N LEU A 84 15.03 6.25 16.83
CA LEU A 84 14.54 6.25 15.45
C LEU A 84 13.58 7.42 15.17
N SER A 85 12.79 7.82 16.16
CA SER A 85 11.88 8.98 16.10
C SER A 85 12.61 10.29 15.83
N HIS A 86 13.82 10.46 16.34
CA HIS A 86 14.64 11.65 16.12
C HIS A 86 15.25 11.66 14.72
N VAL A 87 15.74 10.52 14.23
CA VAL A 87 16.25 10.36 12.85
C VAL A 87 15.15 10.63 11.84
N HIS A 88 13.98 10.04 12.04
CA HIS A 88 12.84 10.20 11.15
C HIS A 88 12.38 11.67 11.08
N ARG A 89 12.27 12.35 12.24
CA ARG A 89 11.89 13.78 12.28
C ARG A 89 12.92 14.68 11.58
N PHE A 90 14.20 14.33 11.67
CA PHE A 90 15.26 15.06 10.97
C PHE A 90 15.16 14.88 9.44
N GLU A 91 14.97 13.66 8.95
CA GLU A 91 14.74 13.42 7.50
C GLU A 91 13.48 14.13 6.98
N GLU A 92 12.40 14.19 7.77
CA GLU A 92 11.20 14.95 7.41
C GLU A 92 11.51 16.44 7.24
N SER A 93 12.29 17.02 8.15
CA SER A 93 12.66 18.44 8.12
C SER A 93 13.51 18.80 6.90
N LEU A 94 14.36 17.88 6.43
CA LEU A 94 15.18 18.08 5.23
C LEU A 94 14.37 18.02 3.94
N ARG A 95 13.29 17.22 3.89
CA ARG A 95 12.43 17.07 2.70
C ARG A 95 11.34 18.13 2.56
N HIS A 96 11.15 18.98 3.56
CA HIS A 96 10.20 20.11 3.54
C HIS A 96 10.89 21.47 3.32
N ARG A 97 12.19 21.47 2.99
CA ARG A 97 12.93 22.63 2.46
C ARG A 97 13.11 22.47 0.96
#